data_AF-A0A7C5FP89-F1
#
_entry.id   AF-A0A7C5FP89-F1
#
_cell.length_a   1.000
_cell.length_b   1.000
_cell.length_c   1.000
_cell.angle_alpha   90.00
_cell.angle_beta   90.00
_cell.angle_gamma   90.00
#
_symmetry.space_group_name_H-M   'P 1'
#
loop_
_entity.id
_entity.type
_entity.pdbx_description
1 polymer ?
#
loop_
_entity_poly.entity_id
_entity_poly.type
_entity_poly.pdbx_seq_one_letter_code
_entity_poly.pdbx_strand_id
1 'polypeptide(L)'
;MKNRIFAISIIISALLLTGCKSVDKLSGPPTLPAQVVPMGEPAVPTSVMVIDTTMGEVDALFIAETECIKGGESVGPGHFNENSKTWWFDANLNTTKEGCNPACVVSEDGTFEINWRCTGLKQ
;
A
#
# COMPACT_ATOMS: atom_id res chain seq x y z
N MET A 1 -21.60 37.89 -32.58
CA MET A 1 -22.98 37.34 -32.47
C MET A 1 -22.85 35.86 -32.18
N LYS A 2 -22.88 35.48 -30.90
CA LYS A 2 -24.03 34.86 -30.21
C LYS A 2 -24.29 33.43 -30.68
N ASN A 3 -23.74 32.45 -29.96
CA ASN A 3 -24.36 31.15 -29.77
C ASN A 3 -24.09 30.69 -28.34
N ARG A 4 -25.00 31.08 -27.43
CA ARG A 4 -25.19 30.48 -26.12
C ARG A 4 -26.49 29.70 -26.21
N ILE A 5 -26.44 28.38 -26.06
CA ILE A 5 -27.62 27.58 -25.72
C ILE A 5 -27.27 26.81 -24.45
N PHE A 6 -27.79 27.34 -23.35
CA PHE A 6 -27.95 26.66 -22.07
C PHE A 6 -29.20 25.77 -22.17
N ALA A 7 -29.10 24.50 -21.77
CA ALA A 7 -30.21 23.65 -21.30
C ALA A 7 -29.57 22.38 -20.70
N ILE A 8 -29.26 22.35 -19.40
CA ILE A 8 -30.14 21.90 -18.31
C ILE A 8 -30.77 20.53 -18.64
N SER A 9 -30.14 19.46 -18.17
CA SER A 9 -30.81 18.18 -17.90
C SER A 9 -30.53 17.80 -16.45
N ILE A 10 -31.52 18.09 -15.61
CA ILE A 10 -31.64 17.65 -14.23
C ILE A 10 -32.62 16.47 -14.24
N ILE A 11 -32.16 15.25 -13.96
CA ILE A 11 -32.98 14.14 -13.44
C ILE A 11 -32.02 13.28 -12.59
N ILE A 12 -31.90 13.54 -11.28
CA ILE A 12 -32.60 12.82 -10.19
C ILE A 12 -32.37 11.30 -10.26
N SER A 13 -31.48 10.81 -9.40
CA SER A 13 -31.56 9.44 -8.84
C SER A 13 -30.86 9.45 -7.48
N ALA A 14 -31.58 9.97 -6.48
CA ALA A 14 -31.34 9.69 -5.08
C ALA A 14 -32.44 8.75 -4.59
N LEU A 15 -32.15 7.96 -3.54
CA LEU A 15 -33.00 6.95 -2.87
C LEU A 15 -33.15 5.64 -3.66
N LEU A 16 -32.91 4.43 -3.14
CA LEU A 16 -32.88 3.88 -1.78
C LEU A 16 -32.09 2.55 -1.81
N LEU A 17 -31.53 2.18 -0.66
CA LEU A 17 -31.34 0.82 -0.09
C LEU A 17 -30.33 1.01 1.05
N THR A 18 -30.74 1.49 2.23
CA THR A 18 -31.36 0.70 3.30
C THR A 18 -30.58 -0.59 3.61
N GLY A 19 -29.55 -0.46 4.43
CA GLY A 19 -29.23 -1.34 5.56
C GLY A 19 -29.03 -2.84 5.33
N CYS A 20 -27.78 -3.28 5.47
CA CYS A 20 -27.46 -4.52 6.17
C CYS A 20 -26.75 -4.18 7.49
N LYS A 21 -27.32 -4.75 8.56
CA LYS A 21 -26.93 -4.60 9.95
C LYS A 21 -25.72 -5.48 10.28
N SER A 22 -25.05 -5.11 11.38
CA SER A 22 -24.14 -5.88 12.24
C SER A 22 -23.80 -7.32 11.84
N VAL A 23 -22.50 -7.57 11.72
CA VAL A 23 -21.89 -8.87 12.02
C VAL A 23 -20.91 -8.70 13.19
N ASP A 24 -21.38 -9.22 14.32
CA ASP A 24 -20.67 -10.03 15.32
C ASP A 24 -19.27 -9.59 15.80
N LYS A 25 -19.32 -8.87 16.92
CA LYS A 25 -18.57 -9.11 18.16
C LYS A 25 -17.57 -10.29 18.10
N LEU A 26 -16.34 -10.01 17.67
CA LEU A 26 -15.25 -10.95 17.82
C LEU A 26 -14.74 -10.91 19.27
N SER A 27 -14.92 -12.06 19.91
CA SER A 27 -14.37 -12.53 21.18
C SER A 27 -13.03 -11.90 21.57
N GLY A 28 -12.98 -11.40 22.80
CA GLY A 28 -11.75 -10.90 23.41
C GLY A 28 -10.67 -11.98 23.57
N PRO A 29 -9.41 -11.56 23.77
CA PRO A 29 -8.31 -12.49 24.01
C PRO A 29 -8.50 -13.21 25.35
N PRO A 30 -8.16 -14.51 25.44
CA PRO A 30 -8.16 -15.21 26.71
C PRO A 30 -7.15 -14.57 27.67
N THR A 31 -7.63 -14.21 28.86
CA THR A 31 -6.80 -13.85 30.00
C THR A 31 -5.92 -15.05 30.35
N LEU A 32 -4.63 -14.95 30.04
CA LEU A 32 -3.63 -15.89 30.53
C LEU A 32 -3.46 -15.68 32.06
N PRO A 33 -3.43 -16.75 32.87
CA PRO A 33 -3.10 -16.61 34.27
C PRO A 33 -1.64 -16.16 34.43
N ALA A 34 -1.43 -15.21 35.34
CA ALA A 34 -0.11 -14.83 35.82
C ALA A 34 0.62 -16.06 36.36
N GLN A 35 1.65 -16.51 35.65
CA GLN A 35 2.57 -17.51 36.16
C GLN A 35 3.73 -16.80 36.85
N VAL A 36 3.73 -16.91 38.18
CA VAL A 36 4.87 -16.59 39.03
C VAL A 36 5.94 -17.65 38.76
N VAL A 37 7.00 -17.29 38.04
CA VAL A 37 8.20 -18.13 37.94
C VAL A 37 9.26 -17.65 38.93
N PRO A 38 9.80 -18.55 39.77
CA PRO A 38 10.86 -18.22 40.74
C PRO A 38 12.21 -18.02 40.06
N MET A 39 13.02 -17.14 40.67
CA MET A 39 14.45 -16.90 40.41
C MET A 39 15.22 -18.18 40.15
N GLY A 40 15.86 -18.23 38.99
CA GLY A 40 16.80 -19.26 38.58
C GLY A 40 17.38 -18.83 37.24
N GLU A 41 18.33 -17.90 37.29
CA GLU A 41 19.01 -17.31 36.13
C GLU A 41 20.30 -18.07 35.84
N PRO A 42 20.33 -18.95 34.83
CA PRO A 42 21.56 -19.26 34.12
C PRO A 42 21.72 -18.27 32.95
N ALA A 43 22.90 -17.67 32.85
CA ALA A 43 23.26 -16.74 31.79
C ALA A 43 23.03 -17.36 30.39
N VAL A 44 21.99 -16.90 29.71
CA VAL A 44 21.74 -17.20 28.30
C VAL A 44 22.70 -16.32 27.48
N PRO A 45 23.48 -16.86 26.53
CA PRO A 45 24.28 -16.02 25.66
C PRO A 45 23.35 -15.11 24.86
N THR A 46 23.59 -13.81 24.96
CA THR A 46 22.98 -12.74 24.17
C THR A 46 23.29 -12.95 22.69
N SER A 47 22.57 -13.89 22.07
CA SER A 47 22.44 -13.95 20.62
C SER A 47 21.58 -12.76 20.24
N VAL A 48 22.24 -11.68 19.83
CA VAL A 48 21.61 -10.49 19.27
C VAL A 48 20.69 -10.98 18.16
N MET A 49 19.38 -10.92 18.38
CA MET A 49 18.44 -11.01 17.27
C MET A 49 18.71 -9.78 16.44
N VAL A 50 19.44 -9.97 15.35
CA VAL A 50 19.50 -8.98 14.27
C VAL A 50 18.06 -8.92 13.77
N ILE A 51 17.30 -7.97 14.30
CA ILE A 51 15.98 -7.67 13.78
C ILE A 51 16.29 -7.16 12.39
N ASP A 52 16.02 -8.00 11.40
CA ASP A 52 16.12 -7.63 10.00
C ASP A 52 15.21 -6.41 9.81
N THR A 53 15.81 -5.23 9.77
CA THR A 53 15.10 -3.95 9.61
C THR A 53 14.64 -3.74 8.17
N THR A 54 14.78 -4.75 7.31
CA THR A 54 14.29 -4.71 5.93
C THR A 54 12.77 -4.61 5.92
N MET A 55 12.28 -3.55 5.28
CA MET A 55 10.85 -3.31 5.07
C MET A 55 10.23 -4.49 4.32
N GLY A 56 9.15 -5.05 4.86
CA GLY A 56 8.39 -6.12 4.22
C GLY A 56 7.55 -5.62 3.04
N GLU A 57 7.18 -6.53 2.15
CA GLU A 57 6.34 -6.22 0.97
C GLU A 57 5.03 -5.52 1.37
N VAL A 58 4.39 -5.97 2.46
CA VAL A 58 3.10 -5.44 2.92
C VAL A 58 3.19 -3.97 3.32
N ASP A 59 4.25 -3.59 4.05
CA ASP A 59 4.44 -2.20 4.47
C ASP A 59 4.80 -1.31 3.28
N ALA A 60 5.64 -1.81 2.37
CA ALA A 60 6.00 -1.10 1.15
C ALA A 60 4.80 -0.92 0.20
N LEU A 61 3.93 -1.95 0.11
CA LEU A 61 2.71 -1.91 -0.68
C LEU A 61 1.73 -0.87 -0.11
N PHE A 62 1.59 -0.80 1.22
CA PHE A 62 0.75 0.21 1.87
C PHE A 62 1.19 1.62 1.50
N ILE A 63 2.50 1.92 1.57
CA ILE A 63 3.05 3.23 1.15
C ILE A 63 2.78 3.47 -0.34
N ALA A 64 2.98 2.47 -1.19
CA ALA A 64 2.75 2.60 -2.62
C ALA A 64 1.28 2.93 -2.93
N GLU A 65 0.33 2.25 -2.30
CA GLU A 65 -1.10 2.48 -2.51
C GLU A 65 -1.57 3.84 -2.00
N THR A 66 -1.05 4.30 -0.85
CA THR A 66 -1.48 5.59 -0.28
C THR A 66 -0.82 6.78 -0.95
N GLU A 67 0.46 6.68 -1.30
CA GLU A 67 1.26 7.82 -1.72
C GLU A 67 1.43 7.92 -3.25
N CYS A 68 1.70 6.79 -3.91
CA CYS A 68 1.99 6.75 -5.33
C CYS A 68 0.73 6.52 -6.17
N ILE A 69 -0.05 5.48 -5.84
CA ILE A 69 -1.03 4.88 -6.76
C ILE A 69 -2.40 5.54 -6.56
N LYS A 70 -2.61 6.66 -7.25
CA LYS A 70 -3.87 7.41 -7.25
C LYS A 70 -4.94 6.70 -8.09
N GLY A 71 -5.52 5.62 -7.57
CA GLY A 71 -6.51 4.84 -8.31
C GLY A 71 -6.95 3.54 -7.65
N GLY A 72 -6.27 3.12 -6.58
CA GLY A 72 -6.84 2.18 -5.63
C GLY A 72 -6.30 0.75 -5.67
N GLU A 73 -5.26 0.43 -6.46
CA GLU A 73 -4.54 -0.85 -6.30
C GLU A 73 -3.27 -0.88 -7.16
N SER A 74 -2.22 -1.51 -6.64
CA SER A 74 -1.07 -1.92 -7.45
C SER A 74 -1.51 -2.94 -8.50
N VAL A 75 -0.90 -2.90 -9.68
CA VAL A 75 -1.30 -3.77 -10.81
C VAL A 75 -0.79 -5.22 -10.61
N GLY A 76 -0.06 -5.50 -9.53
CA GLY A 76 0.51 -6.80 -9.23
C GLY A 76 1.40 -6.83 -7.99
N PRO A 77 1.99 -8.00 -7.65
CA PRO A 77 2.87 -8.16 -6.50
C PRO A 77 4.12 -7.29 -6.60
N GLY A 78 4.66 -6.91 -5.45
CA GLY A 78 5.88 -6.13 -5.37
C GLY A 78 7.11 -6.95 -5.74
N HIS A 79 8.11 -6.29 -6.32
CA HIS A 79 9.42 -6.89 -6.55
C HIS A 79 10.48 -6.14 -5.72
N PHE A 80 11.16 -6.84 -4.82
CA PHE A 80 12.29 -6.28 -4.08
C PHE A 80 13.57 -6.30 -4.90
N ASN A 81 14.23 -5.16 -5.02
CA ASN A 81 15.55 -5.03 -5.59
C ASN A 81 16.60 -4.97 -4.48
N GLU A 82 17.32 -6.06 -4.28
CA GLU A 82 18.34 -6.17 -3.23
C GLU A 82 19.51 -5.18 -3.41
N ASN A 83 19.82 -4.76 -4.64
CA ASN A 83 20.94 -3.87 -4.92
C ASN A 83 20.66 -2.44 -4.45
N SER A 84 19.43 -1.97 -4.66
CA SER A 84 19.00 -0.61 -4.29
C SER A 84 18.24 -0.57 -2.98
N LYS A 85 17.91 -1.72 -2.40
CA LYS A 85 17.07 -1.82 -1.20
C LYS A 85 15.72 -1.11 -1.39
N THR A 86 15.09 -1.39 -2.53
CA THR A 86 13.81 -0.80 -2.89
C THR A 86 12.80 -1.84 -3.37
N TRP A 87 11.55 -1.64 -2.99
CA TRP A 87 10.38 -2.36 -3.50
C TRP A 87 9.81 -1.65 -4.72
N TRP A 88 9.42 -2.42 -5.72
CA TRP A 88 8.88 -1.91 -6.98
C TRP A 88 7.47 -2.44 -7.19
N PHE A 89 6.52 -1.54 -7.37
CA PHE A 89 5.13 -1.85 -7.65
C PHE A 89 4.70 -1.19 -8.96
N ASP A 90 4.00 -1.93 -9.81
CA ASP A 90 3.40 -1.34 -11.01
C ASP A 90 2.30 -0.35 -10.60
N ALA A 91 2.42 0.88 -11.07
CA ALA A 91 1.54 1.96 -10.66
C ALA A 91 0.51 2.28 -11.75
N ASN A 92 -0.70 2.63 -11.34
CA ASN A 92 -1.70 3.24 -12.22
C ASN A 92 -1.94 4.69 -11.78
N LEU A 93 -1.37 5.64 -12.53
CA LEU A 93 -1.28 7.05 -12.13
C LEU A 93 -2.31 7.97 -12.80
N ASN A 94 -3.29 7.42 -13.54
CA ASN A 94 -4.22 8.17 -14.40
C ASN A 94 -3.52 9.10 -15.42
N THR A 95 -2.23 8.90 -15.64
CA THR A 95 -1.42 9.63 -16.62
C THR A 95 -0.61 8.62 -17.42
N THR A 96 -0.52 8.86 -18.73
CA THR A 96 0.15 7.95 -19.67
C THR A 96 1.31 8.67 -20.32
N LYS A 97 2.46 8.02 -20.35
CA LYS A 97 3.63 8.46 -21.12
C LYS A 97 3.90 7.42 -22.19
N GLU A 98 3.88 7.84 -23.45
CA GLU A 98 4.01 6.92 -24.59
C GLU A 98 5.31 6.10 -24.49
N GLY A 99 5.18 4.79 -24.66
CA GLY A 99 6.30 3.85 -24.55
C GLY A 99 6.85 3.64 -23.14
N CYS A 100 6.19 4.14 -22.08
CA CYS A 100 6.66 4.01 -20.70
C CYS A 100 5.61 3.41 -19.78
N ASN A 101 6.07 2.55 -18.85
CA ASN A 101 5.26 2.00 -17.78
C ASN A 101 5.71 2.57 -16.42
N PRO A 102 4.83 3.25 -15.67
CA PRO A 102 5.17 3.78 -14.36
C PRO A 102 5.27 2.67 -13.31
N ALA A 103 6.21 2.83 -12.39
CA ALA A 103 6.35 2.03 -11.19
C ALA A 103 6.47 2.95 -9.98
N CYS A 104 5.85 2.59 -8.86
CA CYS A 104 6.15 3.18 -7.56
C CYS A 104 7.33 2.41 -6.97
N VAL A 105 8.39 3.14 -6.63
CA VAL A 105 9.57 2.61 -5.98
C VAL A 105 9.55 3.09 -4.55
N VAL A 106 9.58 2.16 -3.59
CA VAL A 106 9.56 2.44 -2.15
C VAL A 106 10.86 1.93 -1.55
N SER A 107 11.60 2.78 -0.85
CA SER A 107 12.84 2.45 -0.17
C SER A 107 12.59 1.87 1.22
N GLU A 108 13.58 1.17 1.78
CA GLU A 108 13.50 0.63 3.15
C GLU A 108 13.28 1.70 4.24
N ASP A 109 13.62 2.96 3.98
CA ASP A 109 13.37 4.09 4.89
C ASP A 109 11.94 4.68 4.77
N GLY A 110 11.12 4.11 3.89
CA GLY A 110 9.74 4.56 3.62
C GLY A 110 9.63 5.74 2.67
N THR A 111 10.74 6.18 2.06
CA THR A 111 10.68 7.14 0.95
C THR A 111 10.11 6.49 -0.31
N PHE A 112 9.41 7.26 -1.14
CA PHE A 112 8.81 6.76 -2.37
C PHE A 112 9.07 7.69 -3.56
N GLU A 113 9.16 7.11 -4.75
CA GLU A 113 9.29 7.83 -6.01
C GLU A 113 8.55 7.14 -7.16
N ILE A 114 8.20 7.92 -8.20
CA ILE A 114 7.64 7.37 -9.44
C ILE A 114 8.76 7.18 -10.46
N ASN A 115 9.02 5.94 -10.83
CA ASN A 115 9.98 5.57 -11.87
C ASN A 115 9.28 5.17 -13.18
N TRP A 116 9.59 5.87 -14.28
CA TRP A 116 9.04 5.57 -15.60
C TRP A 116 9.98 4.65 -16.37
N ARG A 117 9.64 3.36 -16.44
CA ARG A 117 10.39 2.38 -17.23
C ARG A 117 9.97 2.47 -18.69
N CYS A 118 10.76 3.20 -19.48
CA CYS A 118 10.49 3.44 -20.90
C CYS A 118 11.18 2.41 -21.80
N THR A 119 10.46 1.87 -22.78
CA THR A 119 11.00 1.00 -23.84
C THR A 119 10.95 1.71 -25.18
N GLY A 120 12.03 1.63 -25.97
CA GLY A 120 11.96 1.91 -27.41
C GLY A 120 12.16 3.36 -27.88
N LEU A 121 12.44 4.32 -27.00
CA LEU A 121 12.94 5.63 -27.43
C LEU A 121 14.44 5.55 -27.71
N LYS A 122 14.82 5.40 -28.99
CA LYS A 122 16.14 5.89 -29.43
C LYS A 122 16.13 7.40 -29.20
N GLN A 123 17.10 7.91 -28.44
CA GLN A 123 17.35 9.35 -28.31
C GLN A 123 17.56 9.99 -29.69
#